data_AF-A0A1W9N5U7-F1
#
_entry.id   AF-A0A1W9N5U7-F1
#
_cell.length_a   1.000
_cell.length_b   1.000
_cell.length_c   1.000
_cell.angle_alpha   90.00
_cell.angle_beta   90.00
_cell.angle_gamma   90.00
#
_symmetry.space_group_name_H-M   'P 1'
#
loop_
_entity.id
_entity.type
_entity.pdbx_description
1 polymer ?
#
loop_
_entity_poly.entity_id
_entity_poly.type
_entity_poly.pdbx_seq_one_letter_code
_entity_poly.pdbx_strand_id
1 'polypeptide(L)'
;MRGDKVFDDLERRDFTVNAIALRVGPGGASGEITDPLNGRGDLAQCLIRAAGPDAFISDPLRILRAVRFAAELGFTIEENTLAMMKSHAQLLKNTAFERILAELLKIF
;
A
#
# COMPACT_ATOMS: atom_id res chain seq x y z
N MET A 1 -21.42 8.71 11.16
CA MET A 1 -20.64 8.75 9.90
C MET A 1 -20.57 7.33 9.37
N ARG A 2 -21.20 7.05 8.22
CA ARG A 2 -21.40 5.70 7.65
C ARG A 2 -20.11 5.21 6.97
N GLY A 3 -19.84 3.90 7.10
CA GLY A 3 -18.58 3.24 6.75
C GLY A 3 -18.19 3.22 5.28
N ASP A 4 -19.10 3.54 4.36
CA ASP A 4 -18.86 3.46 2.92
C ASP A 4 -17.67 4.35 2.47
N LYS A 5 -17.56 5.56 3.02
CA LYS A 5 -16.46 6.48 2.65
C LYS A 5 -15.09 6.03 3.13
N VAL A 6 -15.01 5.29 4.24
CA VAL A 6 -13.72 4.84 4.77
C VAL A 6 -13.24 3.65 3.97
N PHE A 7 -14.14 2.71 3.65
CA PHE A 7 -13.82 1.57 2.81
C PHE A 7 -13.24 2.00 1.46
N ASP A 8 -13.92 2.93 0.77
CA ASP A 8 -13.48 3.48 -0.53
C ASP A 8 -12.10 4.18 -0.45
N ASP A 9 -11.78 4.83 0.69
CA ASP A 9 -10.46 5.44 0.90
C ASP A 9 -9.37 4.37 1.08
N LEU A 10 -9.68 3.30 1.81
CA LEU A 10 -8.75 2.21 2.08
C LEU A 10 -8.39 1.44 0.80
N GLU A 11 -9.35 1.22 -0.11
CA GLU A 11 -9.10 0.58 -1.41
C GLU A 11 -8.19 1.39 -2.34
N ARG A 12 -8.11 2.71 -2.13
CA ARG A 12 -7.26 3.61 -2.94
C ARG A 12 -5.83 3.73 -2.42
N ARG A 13 -5.51 3.08 -1.28
CA ARG A 13 -4.16 3.04 -0.70
C ARG A 13 -3.20 2.27 -1.59
N ASP A 14 -1.94 2.20 -1.18
CA ASP A 14 -0.91 1.47 -1.91
C ASP A 14 -0.98 -0.04 -1.64
N PHE A 15 -0.94 -0.44 -0.37
CA PHE A 15 -0.88 -1.83 0.05
C PHE A 15 -1.91 -2.16 1.13
N THR A 16 -2.35 -3.42 1.17
CA THR A 16 -3.33 -3.93 2.16
C THR A 16 -2.89 -3.67 3.60
N VAL A 17 -1.60 -3.89 3.89
CA VAL A 17 -0.99 -3.64 5.21
C VAL A 17 -1.04 -2.17 5.65
N ASN A 18 -1.18 -1.24 4.69
CA ASN A 18 -1.36 0.20 4.92
C ASN A 18 -2.81 0.65 4.81
N ALA A 19 -3.74 -0.28 4.52
CA ALA A 19 -5.16 -0.05 4.31
C ALA A 19 -5.99 -0.53 5.50
N ILE A 20 -5.50 -0.28 6.71
CA ILE A 20 -6.16 -0.61 7.98
C ILE A 20 -6.49 0.69 8.70
N ALA A 21 -7.75 0.86 9.12
CA ALA A 21 -8.18 2.02 9.90
C ALA A 21 -8.52 1.64 11.34
N LEU A 22 -8.22 2.54 12.27
CA LEU A 22 -8.64 2.47 13.66
C LEU A 22 -9.58 3.64 13.93
N ARG A 23 -10.77 3.36 14.47
CA ARG A 23 -11.71 4.43 14.82
C ARG A 23 -11.20 5.20 16.03
N VAL A 24 -11.17 6.52 15.88
CA VAL A 24 -10.81 7.46 16.95
C VAL A 24 -12.02 8.34 17.27
N GLY A 25 -12.34 8.47 18.55
CA GLY A 25 -13.38 9.33 19.08
C GLY A 25 -12.83 10.37 20.07
N PRO A 26 -13.70 11.19 20.68
CA PRO A 26 -13.28 12.26 21.61
C PRO A 26 -12.47 11.78 22.82
N GLY A 27 -12.61 10.50 23.21
CA GLY A 27 -11.86 9.87 24.30
C GLY A 27 -10.64 9.06 23.85
N GLY A 28 -10.21 9.18 22.59
CA GLY A 28 -9.11 8.39 22.02
C GLY A 28 -9.58 7.26 21.11
N ALA A 29 -8.69 6.30 20.83
CA ALA A 29 -9.00 5.15 19.98
C ALA A 29 -10.05 4.25 20.64
N SER A 30 -11.14 3.93 19.92
CA SER A 30 -12.19 3.05 20.44
C SER A 30 -11.83 1.56 20.38
N GLY A 31 -10.71 1.21 19.76
CA GLY A 31 -10.30 -0.18 19.49
C GLY A 31 -11.02 -0.83 18.30
N GLU A 32 -12.01 -0.15 17.70
CA GLU A 32 -12.73 -0.64 16.52
C GLU A 32 -11.82 -0.51 15.28
N ILE A 33 -11.41 -1.65 14.72
CA ILE A 33 -10.55 -1.74 13.54
C ILE A 33 -11.42 -2.03 12.31
N THR A 34 -11.18 -1.29 11.23
CA THR A 34 -11.72 -1.55 9.89
C THR A 34 -10.57 -2.04 9.01
N ASP A 35 -10.63 -3.30 8.60
CA ASP A 35 -9.63 -3.95 7.74
C ASP A 35 -10.31 -4.71 6.59
N PRO A 36 -10.77 -3.99 5.55
CA PRO A 36 -11.55 -4.59 4.48
C PRO A 36 -10.74 -5.45 3.51
N LEU A 37 -9.43 -5.20 3.44
CA LEU A 37 -8.52 -5.84 2.50
C LEU A 37 -7.66 -6.92 3.15
N ASN A 38 -7.99 -7.32 4.38
CA ASN A 38 -7.25 -8.32 5.15
C ASN A 38 -5.75 -7.97 5.33
N GLY A 39 -5.44 -6.67 5.51
CA GLY A 39 -4.10 -6.17 5.75
C GLY A 39 -3.47 -6.76 7.01
N ARG A 40 -4.25 -7.08 8.05
CA ARG A 40 -3.73 -7.77 9.25
C ARG A 40 -3.29 -9.20 8.95
N GLY A 41 -3.99 -9.88 8.03
CA GLY A 41 -3.59 -11.20 7.55
C GLY A 41 -2.27 -11.13 6.76
N ASP A 42 -2.15 -10.17 5.85
CA ASP A 42 -0.91 -9.95 5.10
C ASP A 42 0.25 -9.51 6.01
N LEU A 43 0.00 -8.70 7.05
CA LEU A 43 0.98 -8.37 8.09
C LEU A 43 1.48 -9.63 8.81
N ALA A 44 0.58 -10.53 9.21
CA ALA A 44 0.94 -11.78 9.89
C ALA A 44 1.74 -12.74 8.99
N GLN A 45 1.55 -12.65 7.67
CA GLN A 45 2.28 -13.43 6.66
C GLN A 45 3.52 -12.71 6.12
N CYS A 46 3.83 -11.51 6.61
CA CYS A 46 4.90 -10.66 6.11
C CYS A 46 4.80 -10.43 4.57
N LEU A 47 3.60 -10.12 4.08
CA LEU A 47 3.33 -9.90 2.66
C LEU A 47 3.10 -8.43 2.31
N ILE A 48 3.65 -8.00 1.18
CA ILE A 48 3.28 -6.75 0.51
C ILE A 48 2.32 -7.10 -0.63
N ARG A 49 1.05 -6.78 -0.45
CA ARG A 49 -0.03 -6.98 -1.43
C ARG A 49 -0.64 -5.65 -1.84
N ALA A 50 -0.86 -5.42 -3.12
CA ALA A 50 -1.54 -4.22 -3.62
C ALA A 50 -2.94 -4.09 -3.03
N ALA A 51 -3.36 -2.87 -2.68
CA ALA A 51 -4.70 -2.62 -2.13
C ALA A 51 -5.82 -2.84 -3.16
N GLY A 52 -5.51 -2.72 -4.44
CA GLY A 52 -6.47 -2.91 -5.52
C GLY A 52 -5.80 -3.01 -6.89
N PRO A 53 -6.56 -3.35 -7.95
CA PRO A 53 -6.03 -3.57 -9.30
C PRO A 53 -5.40 -2.30 -9.91
N ASP A 54 -5.90 -1.12 -9.53
CA ASP A 54 -5.42 0.16 -10.06
C ASP A 54 -4.31 0.79 -9.20
N ALA A 55 -3.78 0.06 -8.22
CA ALA A 55 -2.83 0.61 -7.24
C ALA A 55 -1.60 1.23 -7.91
N PHE A 56 -1.06 0.64 -8.98
CA PHE A 56 0.12 1.15 -9.70
C PHE A 56 -0.21 2.06 -10.89
N ILE A 57 -1.43 1.97 -11.44
CA ILE A 57 -1.90 2.88 -12.50
C ILE A 57 -2.15 4.27 -11.90
N SER A 58 -2.76 4.31 -10.72
CA SER A 58 -3.08 5.55 -10.00
C SER A 58 -1.83 6.31 -9.51
N ASP A 59 -0.80 5.60 -9.05
CA ASP A 59 0.50 6.19 -8.72
C ASP A 59 1.64 5.19 -8.97
N PRO A 60 2.34 5.29 -10.11
CA PRO A 60 3.41 4.36 -10.46
C PRO A 60 4.56 4.32 -9.45
N LEU A 61 4.77 5.38 -8.67
CA LEU A 61 5.79 5.42 -7.61
C LEU A 61 5.61 4.29 -6.58
N ARG A 62 4.38 3.77 -6.43
CA ARG A 62 4.08 2.66 -5.53
C ARG A 62 4.85 1.37 -5.88
N ILE A 63 5.32 1.22 -7.12
CA ILE A 63 6.21 0.11 -7.49
C ILE A 63 7.52 0.20 -6.70
N LEU A 64 8.12 1.39 -6.60
CA LEU A 64 9.35 1.60 -5.82
C LEU A 64 9.07 1.50 -4.31
N ARG A 65 7.91 1.98 -3.86
CA ARG A 65 7.47 1.83 -2.45
C ARG A 65 7.35 0.36 -2.05
N ALA A 66 6.83 -0.51 -2.92
CA ALA A 66 6.73 -1.95 -2.66
C ALA A 66 8.11 -2.57 -2.43
N VAL A 67 9.08 -2.25 -3.30
CA VAL A 67 10.47 -2.71 -3.17
C VAL A 67 11.08 -2.23 -1.86
N ARG A 68 10.89 -0.94 -1.53
CA ARG A 68 11.36 -0.37 -0.27
C ARG A 68 10.77 -1.09 0.94
N PHE A 69 9.45 -1.26 1.00
CA PHE A 69 8.82 -1.94 2.14
C PHE A 69 9.25 -3.41 2.26
N ALA A 70 9.40 -4.11 1.14
CA ALA A 70 9.93 -5.47 1.14
C ALA A 70 11.36 -5.52 1.73
N ALA A 71 12.22 -4.59 1.32
CA ALA A 71 13.60 -4.51 1.80
C ALA A 71 13.71 -4.07 3.28
N GLU A 72 13.00 -3.01 3.67
CA GLU A 72 13.05 -2.44 5.03
C GLU A 72 12.43 -3.37 6.08
N LEU A 73 11.31 -4.01 5.75
CA LEU A 73 10.54 -4.83 6.71
C LEU A 73 10.90 -6.32 6.63
N GLY A 74 11.67 -6.75 5.62
CA GLY A 74 11.93 -8.17 5.36
C GLY A 74 10.68 -8.92 4.86
N PHE A 75 9.74 -8.22 4.24
CA PHE A 75 8.49 -8.78 3.73
C PHE A 75 8.68 -9.31 2.30
N THR A 76 7.82 -10.24 1.90
CA THR A 76 7.77 -10.77 0.53
C THR A 76 6.66 -10.08 -0.26
N ILE A 77 6.93 -9.69 -1.50
CA ILE A 77 5.89 -9.15 -2.39
C ILE A 77 5.03 -10.32 -2.89
N GLU A 78 3.71 -10.21 -2.75
CA GLU A 78 2.80 -11.25 -3.20
C GLU A 78 2.83 -11.42 -4.73
N GLU A 79 2.64 -12.65 -5.21
CA GLU A 79 2.91 -13.04 -6.59
C GLU A 79 2.12 -12.23 -7.64
N ASN A 80 0.81 -12.02 -7.43
CA ASN A 80 0.00 -11.22 -8.34
C ASN A 80 0.39 -9.74 -8.29
N THR A 81 0.71 -9.24 -7.10
CA THR A 81 1.23 -7.89 -6.89
C THR A 81 2.54 -7.69 -7.65
N LEU A 82 3.44 -8.67 -7.59
CA LEU A 82 4.70 -8.66 -8.33
C LEU A 82 4.47 -8.71 -9.85
N ALA A 83 3.52 -9.52 -10.32
CA ALA A 83 3.14 -9.55 -11.73
C ALA A 83 2.59 -8.20 -12.21
N MET A 84 1.72 -7.57 -11.41
CA MET A 84 1.21 -6.21 -11.66
C MET A 84 2.32 -5.16 -11.68
N MET A 85 3.28 -5.23 -10.76
CA MET A 85 4.44 -4.34 -10.75
C MET A 85 5.23 -4.46 -12.05
N LYS A 86 5.49 -5.69 -12.52
CA LYS A 86 6.21 -5.94 -13.77
C LYS A 86 5.48 -5.38 -14.99
N SER A 87 4.16 -5.59 -15.08
CA SER A 87 3.38 -5.09 -16.23
C SER A 87 3.28 -3.57 -16.27
N HIS A 88 3.29 -2.90 -15.12
CA HIS A 88 3.16 -1.44 -15.01
C HIS A 88 4.49 -0.71 -14.80
N ALA A 89 5.62 -1.41 -14.73
CA ALA A 89 6.94 -0.81 -14.47
C ALA A 89 7.30 0.34 -15.42
N GLN A 90 6.83 0.29 -16.68
CA GLN A 90 7.10 1.35 -17.66
C GLN A 90 6.41 2.68 -17.30
N LEU A 91 5.34 2.66 -16.52
CA LEU A 91 4.65 3.87 -16.07
C LEU A 91 5.50 4.73 -15.13
N LEU A 92 6.55 4.16 -14.52
CA LEU A 92 7.51 4.93 -13.72
C LEU A 92 8.19 6.04 -14.54
N LYS A 93 8.32 5.88 -15.86
CA LYS A 93 8.86 6.91 -16.76
C LYS A 93 8.02 8.20 -16.77
N ASN A 94 6.75 8.09 -16.41
CA ASN A 94 5.82 9.22 -16.33
C ASN A 94 5.77 9.84 -14.92
N THR A 95 6.54 9.31 -13.98
CA THR A 95 6.62 9.83 -12.61
C THR A 95 7.72 10.89 -12.52
N ALA A 96 7.44 11.99 -11.82
CA ALA A 96 8.42 13.05 -11.59
C ALA A 96 9.73 12.49 -11.00
N PHE A 97 10.86 12.92 -11.56
CA PHE A 97 12.19 12.41 -11.20
C PHE A 97 12.50 12.63 -9.72
N GLU A 98 12.10 13.77 -9.16
CA GLU A 98 12.31 14.13 -7.76
C GLU A 98 11.60 13.15 -6.82
N ARG A 99 10.42 12.66 -7.21
CA ARG A 99 9.67 11.65 -6.43
C ARG A 99 10.38 10.30 -6.47
N ILE A 100 10.89 9.90 -7.65
CA ILE A 100 11.68 8.67 -7.81
C ILE A 100 12.93 8.74 -6.94
N LEU A 101 13.70 9.83 -7.06
CA LEU A 101 14.94 10.02 -6.29
C LEU A 101 14.67 10.00 -4.78
N ALA A 102 13.64 10.73 -4.32
CA ALA A 102 13.26 10.76 -2.91
C ALA A 102 12.87 9.38 -2.37
N GLU A 103 12.29 8.51 -3.21
CA GLU A 103 11.93 7.16 -2.79
C GLU A 103 13.14 6.22 -2.81
N LEU A 104 14.04 6.35 -3.80
CA LEU A 104 15.30 5.58 -3.86
C LEU A 104 16.24 5.92 -2.69
N LEU A 105 16.31 7.19 -2.30
CA LEU A 105 17.13 7.64 -1.16
C LEU A 105 16.67 7.08 0.20
N LYS A 106 15.49 6.47 0.29
CA LYS A 106 15.06 5.78 1.51
C LYS A 106 15.48 4.31 1.53
N ILE A 107 15.89 3.76 0.39
CA ILE A 107 16.33 2.36 0.27
C ILE A 107 17.82 2.23 0.62
N PHE A 108 18.62 3.28 0.36
CA PHE A 108 20.06 3.33 0.57
C PHE A 108 20.42 4.25 1.74
#